data_AF-A0A946TPE3-F1
#
_entry.id   AF-A0A946TPE3-F1
#
_cell.length_a   1.000
_cell.length_b   1.000
_cell.length_c   1.000
_cell.angle_alpha   90.00
_cell.angle_beta   90.00
_cell.angle_gamma   90.00
#
_symmetry.space_group_name_H-M   'P 1'
#
loop_
_entity.id
_entity.type
_entity.pdbx_description
1 polymer ?
#
loop_
_entity_poly.entity_id
_entity_poly.type
_entity_poly.pdbx_seq_one_letter_code
_entity_poly.pdbx_strand_id
1 'polypeptide(L)'
;MALSKSGNYFISKTSVVLRKTASPKGTALNHLIFGDWLRWRGETKGAWQKVRCRGNEGWIKTSEFNNQRILEINFVDIGQGDGAHIVTPEDKVIVIDAGKTENMFRFLSWRYNLHNRKVAGVDGVKASDSGARKPFNIEQAVISHPDLDHYYGFRNLFAHPKLKFGTVFHNGIVERPVSKAEKNSVKGKKNIKYFSDLGLAVKGDNGKFYLLDVVNSNKAMRDLVKAHPKTSKKYLSTMRAAVDNPANKGLKFKALSANDKHLPGFDGTGQVTIDILGPVTEKVTHGGKNHKALRKIGNEGVTKNGHSVVFQLKIGKLKVMLGGDLNTESEDYLLRHYCGINEDTSHLESVVYELRAKGDDLTEDEKGELQVAESSLAAIVSKGRQTFQVDVAKACHHGSHHFSETFLKAINAIAVVISSGDAEAYSHPRPDALGAFGKYGRGHRPLLFSTEIARSTREFTPVFKFYERIKKFEADLKSAQSKREKARLQKEIEQEKSRNVAVYGMITLRTDGDTVIIAQKIEEPSGKDRKWDIQELAFNNARGEFEYKDRTKSH
;
A
#
# COMPACT_ATOMS: atom_id res chain seq x y z
N MET A 1 12.03 -25.98 -21.30
CA MET A 1 12.50 -24.59 -21.45
C MET A 1 14.02 -24.59 -21.55
N ALA A 2 14.62 -23.92 -22.55
CA ALA A 2 16.07 -23.76 -22.64
C ALA A 2 16.56 -22.71 -21.62
N LEU A 3 17.64 -23.02 -20.88
CA LEU A 3 18.17 -22.15 -19.82
C LEU A 3 19.34 -21.30 -20.30
N SER A 4 19.42 -20.06 -19.80
CA SER A 4 20.51 -19.13 -20.06
C SER A 4 21.00 -18.47 -18.77
N LYS A 5 22.32 -18.22 -18.67
CA LYS A 5 22.93 -17.50 -17.52
C LYS A 5 22.49 -16.04 -17.43
N SER A 6 21.98 -15.46 -18.53
CA SER A 6 21.41 -14.10 -18.55
C SER A 6 19.90 -14.10 -18.32
N GLY A 7 19.24 -15.26 -18.38
CA GLY A 7 17.80 -15.41 -18.20
C GLY A 7 17.31 -15.00 -16.81
N ASN A 8 16.03 -14.62 -16.75
CA ASN A 8 15.29 -14.39 -15.52
C ASN A 8 14.29 -15.53 -15.35
N TYR A 9 14.27 -16.10 -14.16
CA TYR A 9 13.41 -17.21 -13.83
C TYR A 9 12.76 -16.98 -12.47
N PHE A 10 11.61 -17.62 -12.26
CA PHE A 10 10.78 -17.41 -11.08
C PHE A 10 10.26 -18.75 -10.58
N ILE A 11 10.24 -18.92 -9.26
CA ILE A 11 9.63 -20.10 -8.64
C ILE A 11 8.16 -20.19 -9.05
N SER A 12 7.75 -21.36 -9.54
CA SER A 12 6.42 -21.60 -10.11
C SER A 12 5.55 -22.51 -9.25
N LYS A 13 5.97 -22.78 -8.01
CA LYS A 13 5.23 -23.54 -6.99
C LYS A 13 5.01 -22.64 -5.78
N THR A 14 4.01 -22.96 -4.96
CA THR A 14 3.70 -22.19 -3.75
C THR A 14 4.89 -22.11 -2.79
N SER A 15 5.63 -23.21 -2.66
CA SER A 15 6.86 -23.33 -1.88
C SER A 15 7.87 -24.27 -2.53
N VAL A 16 9.16 -23.95 -2.41
CA VAL A 16 10.29 -24.76 -2.88
C VAL A 16 11.44 -24.70 -1.88
N VAL A 17 12.11 -25.84 -1.63
CA VAL A 17 13.32 -25.90 -0.81
C VAL A 17 14.56 -25.85 -1.70
N LEU A 18 15.39 -24.82 -1.52
CA LEU A 18 16.71 -24.75 -2.16
C LEU A 18 17.68 -25.68 -1.43
N ARG A 19 18.31 -26.62 -2.15
CA ARG A 19 19.15 -27.67 -1.53
C ARG A 19 20.63 -27.50 -1.80
N LYS A 20 21.47 -27.95 -0.87
CA LYS A 20 22.94 -27.90 -1.00
C LYS A 20 23.46 -28.83 -2.09
N THR A 21 22.82 -29.98 -2.27
CA THR A 21 23.16 -31.00 -3.28
C THR A 21 21.95 -31.29 -4.17
N ALA A 22 22.22 -31.83 -5.37
CA ALA A 22 21.21 -32.27 -6.33
C ALA A 22 20.51 -33.56 -5.87
N SER A 23 19.86 -33.52 -4.71
CA SER A 23 19.20 -34.66 -4.09
C SER A 23 18.01 -34.19 -3.25
N PRO A 24 16.87 -34.90 -3.24
CA PRO A 24 15.75 -34.59 -2.34
C PRO A 24 16.15 -34.67 -0.85
N LYS A 25 17.17 -35.46 -0.51
CA LYS A 25 17.74 -35.56 0.84
C LYS A 25 18.85 -34.53 1.11
N GLY A 26 19.17 -33.68 0.15
CA GLY A 26 20.16 -32.63 0.29
C GLY A 26 19.74 -31.60 1.34
N THR A 27 20.72 -31.16 2.15
CA THR A 27 20.51 -30.17 3.21
C THR A 27 19.79 -28.92 2.70
N ALA A 28 18.75 -28.49 3.40
CA ALA A 28 18.04 -27.26 3.09
C ALA A 28 18.94 -26.03 3.31
N LEU A 29 19.06 -25.20 2.27
CA LEU A 29 19.74 -23.91 2.34
C LEU A 29 18.75 -22.77 2.55
N ASN A 30 17.59 -22.85 1.92
CA ASN A 30 16.57 -21.80 2.01
C ASN A 30 15.16 -22.32 1.66
N HIS A 31 14.15 -21.59 2.11
CA HIS A 31 12.73 -21.78 1.80
C HIS A 31 12.30 -20.64 0.87
N LEU A 32 12.03 -21.00 -0.38
CA LEU A 32 11.62 -20.09 -1.44
C LEU A 32 10.11 -20.19 -1.64
N ILE A 33 9.48 -19.09 -2.01
CA ILE A 33 8.03 -19.02 -2.25
C ILE A 33 7.73 -18.61 -3.67
N PHE A 34 6.46 -18.76 -4.06
CA PHE A 34 5.96 -18.44 -5.40
C PHE A 34 6.46 -17.07 -5.90
N GLY A 35 6.94 -17.02 -7.14
CA GLY A 35 7.47 -15.81 -7.76
C GLY A 35 8.87 -15.38 -7.34
N ASP A 36 9.56 -16.12 -6.46
CA ASP A 36 10.93 -15.78 -6.11
C ASP A 36 11.85 -15.81 -7.33
N TRP A 37 12.50 -14.67 -7.60
CA TRP A 37 13.44 -14.53 -8.71
C TRP A 37 14.73 -15.33 -8.47
N LEU A 38 15.17 -16.03 -9.50
CA LEU A 38 16.40 -16.82 -9.49
C LEU A 38 17.21 -16.68 -10.77
N ARG A 39 18.50 -16.99 -10.64
CA ARG A 39 19.47 -16.99 -11.73
C ARG A 39 20.09 -18.38 -11.89
N TRP A 40 19.99 -18.97 -13.08
CA TRP A 40 20.65 -20.24 -13.38
C TRP A 40 22.17 -20.07 -13.48
N ARG A 41 22.93 -21.09 -13.04
CA ARG A 41 24.40 -21.05 -12.96
C ARG A 41 25.12 -21.84 -14.05
N GLY A 42 24.39 -22.54 -14.92
CA GLY A 42 24.99 -23.31 -16.01
C GLY A 42 25.30 -24.76 -15.65
N GLU A 43 25.03 -25.20 -14.42
CA GLU A 43 25.29 -26.57 -13.96
C GLU A 43 23.97 -27.34 -13.84
N THR A 44 23.91 -28.53 -14.45
CA THR A 44 22.73 -29.41 -14.48
C THR A 44 23.12 -30.81 -14.03
N LYS A 45 22.26 -31.47 -13.23
CA LYS A 45 22.40 -32.88 -12.82
C LYS A 45 21.04 -33.57 -12.92
N GLY A 46 20.79 -34.26 -14.03
CA GLY A 46 19.46 -34.78 -14.34
C GLY A 46 18.42 -33.65 -14.34
N ALA A 47 17.35 -33.80 -13.56
CA ALA A 47 16.32 -32.76 -13.43
C ALA A 47 16.74 -31.55 -12.59
N TRP A 48 17.88 -31.61 -11.89
CA TRP A 48 18.34 -30.57 -10.98
C TRP A 48 19.14 -29.48 -11.67
N GLN A 49 18.84 -28.24 -11.32
CA GLN A 49 19.45 -27.04 -11.85
C GLN A 49 20.14 -26.29 -10.72
N LYS A 50 21.40 -25.91 -10.92
CA LYS A 50 22.11 -25.05 -9.97
C LYS A 50 21.71 -23.60 -10.19
N VAL A 51 21.25 -22.94 -9.13
CA VAL A 51 20.66 -21.61 -9.17
C VAL A 51 21.16 -20.75 -8.02
N ARG A 52 21.14 -19.43 -8.21
CA ARG A 52 21.24 -18.45 -7.13
C ARG A 52 19.90 -17.78 -6.90
N CYS A 53 19.40 -17.84 -5.67
CA CYS A 53 18.13 -17.23 -5.27
C CYS A 53 18.24 -16.73 -3.82
N ARG A 54 17.69 -15.54 -3.53
CA ARG A 54 17.70 -14.89 -2.20
C ARG A 54 19.06 -14.92 -1.49
N GLY A 55 20.15 -14.77 -2.23
CA GLY A 55 21.52 -14.73 -1.70
C GLY A 55 22.20 -16.10 -1.53
N ASN A 56 21.47 -17.21 -1.63
CA ASN A 56 22.04 -18.57 -1.57
C ASN A 56 22.24 -19.14 -2.98
N GLU A 57 23.24 -20.00 -3.12
CA GLU A 57 23.45 -20.81 -4.33
C GLU A 57 23.23 -22.30 -3.97
N GLY A 58 22.41 -22.99 -4.76
CA GLY A 58 22.00 -24.36 -4.48
C GLY A 58 21.26 -24.98 -5.66
N TRP A 59 20.54 -26.07 -5.40
CA TRP A 59 19.89 -26.91 -6.40
C TRP A 59 18.37 -26.92 -6.20
N ILE A 60 17.64 -26.80 -7.31
CA ILE A 60 16.18 -26.98 -7.42
C ILE A 60 15.85 -27.81 -8.66
N LYS A 61 14.64 -28.36 -8.77
CA LYS A 61 14.21 -29.11 -9.95
C LYS A 61 13.74 -28.17 -11.06
N THR A 62 13.92 -28.60 -12.31
CA THR A 62 13.46 -27.86 -13.49
C THR A 62 11.94 -27.62 -13.50
N SER A 63 11.15 -28.49 -12.86
CA SER A 63 9.69 -28.37 -12.72
C SER A 63 9.21 -27.36 -11.67
N GLU A 64 10.13 -26.76 -10.91
CA GLU A 64 9.84 -25.87 -9.78
C GLU A 64 9.95 -24.38 -10.13
N PHE A 65 10.34 -24.06 -11.37
CA PHE A 65 10.46 -22.68 -11.84
C PHE A 65 10.17 -22.55 -13.34
N ASN A 66 9.82 -21.35 -13.77
CA ASN A 66 9.63 -20.99 -15.16
C ASN A 66 10.22 -19.59 -15.45
N ASN A 67 9.96 -19.04 -16.63
CA ASN A 67 10.35 -17.68 -17.01
C ASN A 67 9.20 -16.66 -16.90
N GLN A 68 8.07 -17.04 -16.30
CA GLN A 68 6.90 -16.18 -16.15
C GLN A 68 6.99 -15.42 -14.84
N ARG A 69 6.87 -14.10 -14.93
CA ARG A 69 6.81 -13.26 -13.75
C ARG A 69 5.38 -13.12 -13.30
N ILE A 70 5.19 -13.08 -11.99
CA ILE A 70 3.88 -12.98 -11.36
C ILE A 70 3.69 -11.60 -10.73
N LEU A 71 2.45 -11.28 -10.34
CA LEU A 71 2.16 -10.13 -9.51
C LEU A 71 2.66 -10.37 -8.07
N GLU A 72 3.34 -9.39 -7.50
CA GLU A 72 3.77 -9.38 -6.10
C GLU A 72 3.29 -8.07 -5.46
N ILE A 73 2.44 -8.14 -4.44
CA ILE A 73 2.02 -7.02 -3.59
C ILE A 73 2.63 -7.25 -2.21
N ASN A 74 3.47 -6.33 -1.75
CA ASN A 74 4.06 -6.37 -0.43
C ASN A 74 3.47 -5.26 0.42
N PHE A 75 2.71 -5.62 1.44
CA PHE A 75 2.30 -4.72 2.51
C PHE A 75 3.44 -4.65 3.52
N VAL A 76 3.96 -3.45 3.72
CA VAL A 76 5.17 -3.22 4.52
C VAL A 76 4.74 -2.61 5.85
N ASP A 77 5.28 -3.12 6.95
CA ASP A 77 5.18 -2.40 8.22
C ASP A 77 5.95 -1.08 8.11
N ILE A 78 5.21 0.01 8.01
CA ILE A 78 5.76 1.36 7.95
C ILE A 78 5.69 2.12 9.28
N GLY A 79 5.33 1.44 10.38
CA GLY A 79 4.90 2.04 11.64
C GLY A 79 3.45 2.49 11.54
N GLN A 80 3.17 3.73 11.93
CA GLN A 80 1.88 4.37 11.68
C GLN A 80 1.69 4.66 10.18
N GLY A 81 0.56 4.23 9.63
CA GLY A 81 0.10 4.53 8.27
C GLY A 81 -0.01 3.33 7.33
N ASP A 82 -0.06 3.62 6.02
CA ASP A 82 -0.04 2.61 4.96
C ASP A 82 1.25 2.60 4.15
N GLY A 83 1.60 1.41 3.63
CA GLY A 83 2.70 1.25 2.70
C GLY A 83 2.61 -0.05 1.93
N ALA A 84 2.44 0.05 0.61
CA ALA A 84 2.43 -1.09 -0.29
C ALA A 84 3.43 -0.92 -1.44
N HIS A 85 4.11 -2.02 -1.77
CA HIS A 85 5.03 -2.12 -2.89
C HIS A 85 4.55 -3.21 -3.84
N ILE A 86 4.23 -2.81 -5.08
CA ILE A 86 3.68 -3.69 -6.10
C ILE A 86 4.70 -3.87 -7.22
N VAL A 87 4.80 -5.11 -7.69
CA VAL A 87 5.64 -5.50 -8.80
C VAL A 87 4.78 -6.31 -9.77
N THR A 88 4.63 -5.81 -11.00
CA THR A 88 3.71 -6.42 -11.98
C THR A 88 4.38 -7.53 -12.80
N PRO A 89 3.61 -8.39 -13.48
CA PRO A 89 4.14 -9.36 -14.45
C PRO A 89 5.05 -8.72 -15.50
N GLU A 90 4.77 -7.48 -15.91
CA GLU A 90 5.54 -6.71 -16.90
C GLU A 90 6.77 -5.97 -16.33
N ASP A 91 7.12 -6.20 -15.07
CA ASP A 91 8.26 -5.56 -14.41
C ASP A 91 8.19 -4.06 -14.19
N LYS A 92 6.96 -3.57 -14.03
CA LYS A 92 6.69 -2.24 -13.48
C LYS A 92 6.68 -2.28 -11.96
N VAL A 93 7.27 -1.25 -11.34
CA VAL A 93 7.26 -1.07 -9.87
C VAL A 93 6.37 0.10 -9.47
N ILE A 94 5.43 -0.16 -8.57
CA ILE A 94 4.52 0.85 -8.01
C ILE A 94 4.72 0.88 -6.49
N VAL A 95 4.74 2.08 -5.92
CA VAL A 95 4.73 2.29 -4.46
C VAL A 95 3.48 3.09 -4.11
N ILE A 96 2.65 2.57 -3.22
CA ILE A 96 1.42 3.20 -2.76
C ILE A 96 1.60 3.49 -1.27
N ASP A 97 1.60 4.77 -0.94
CA ASP A 97 1.96 5.29 0.38
C ASP A 97 3.36 4.84 0.84
N ALA A 98 3.90 5.49 1.86
CA ALA A 98 5.28 5.28 2.30
C ALA A 98 5.46 5.44 3.81
N GLY A 99 4.37 5.53 4.58
CA GLY A 99 4.45 5.79 6.00
C GLY A 99 4.84 7.23 6.35
N LYS A 100 5.03 7.45 7.65
CA LYS A 100 5.56 8.70 8.21
C LYS A 100 7.09 8.78 8.16
N THR A 101 7.79 7.65 8.23
CA THR A 101 9.23 7.59 8.51
C THR A 101 10.00 6.89 7.38
N GLU A 102 11.11 6.24 7.69
CA GLU A 102 12.03 5.65 6.70
C GLU A 102 11.78 4.16 6.44
N ASN A 103 10.76 3.54 7.03
CA ASN A 103 10.51 2.11 6.92
C ASN A 103 10.38 1.63 5.46
N MET A 104 9.60 2.34 4.63
CA MET A 104 9.50 2.04 3.21
C MET A 104 10.85 2.21 2.50
N PHE A 105 11.65 3.22 2.87
CA PHE A 105 13.00 3.39 2.34
C PHE A 105 13.93 2.24 2.74
N ARG A 106 13.87 1.75 3.98
CA ARG A 106 14.64 0.58 4.44
C ARG A 106 14.25 -0.67 3.67
N PHE A 107 12.95 -0.90 3.50
CA PHE A 107 12.43 -2.01 2.70
C PHE A 107 12.95 -1.96 1.25
N LEU A 108 12.79 -0.83 0.56
CA LEU A 108 13.24 -0.68 -0.83
C LEU A 108 14.78 -0.71 -0.95
N SER A 109 15.50 -0.18 0.05
CA SER A 109 16.96 -0.25 0.12
C SER A 109 17.47 -1.69 0.20
N TRP A 110 16.81 -2.53 0.99
CA TRP A 110 17.06 -3.97 1.04
C TRP A 110 16.65 -4.65 -0.28
N ARG A 111 15.39 -4.45 -0.71
CA ARG A 111 14.78 -5.14 -1.87
C ARG A 111 15.53 -4.90 -3.18
N TYR A 112 16.09 -3.70 -3.34
CA TYR A 112 16.79 -3.27 -4.56
C TYR A 112 18.28 -3.03 -4.36
N ASN A 113 18.81 -3.44 -3.19
CA ASN A 113 20.23 -3.36 -2.84
C ASN A 113 20.79 -1.94 -3.06
N LEU A 114 20.05 -0.91 -2.66
CA LEU A 114 20.40 0.49 -2.95
C LEU A 114 21.73 0.89 -2.32
N HIS A 115 22.06 0.34 -1.15
CA HIS A 115 23.34 0.56 -0.48
C HIS A 115 24.54 0.19 -1.37
N ASN A 116 24.45 -0.90 -2.14
CA ASN A 116 25.56 -1.39 -2.97
C ASN A 116 25.34 -1.19 -4.46
N ARG A 117 24.20 -0.62 -4.86
CA ARG A 117 23.93 -0.27 -6.26
C ARG A 117 24.91 0.83 -6.70
N LYS A 118 25.72 0.51 -7.71
CA LYS A 118 26.60 1.46 -8.40
C LYS A 118 25.79 2.26 -9.41
N VAL A 119 25.40 3.48 -9.07
CA VAL A 119 24.64 4.35 -9.97
C VAL A 119 25.56 5.42 -10.55
N ALA A 120 25.62 5.52 -11.88
CA ALA A 120 26.47 6.51 -12.55
C ALA A 120 26.13 7.94 -12.08
N GLY A 121 27.16 8.72 -11.74
CA GLY A 121 27.03 10.09 -11.23
C GLY A 121 26.71 10.18 -9.73
N VAL A 122 26.59 9.06 -9.02
CA VAL A 122 26.26 8.99 -7.60
C VAL A 122 27.41 8.32 -6.84
N ASP A 123 27.73 8.81 -5.64
CA ASP A 123 28.80 8.27 -4.77
C ASP A 123 30.17 8.13 -5.46
N GLY A 124 30.47 9.00 -6.43
CA GLY A 124 31.72 8.97 -7.20
C GLY A 124 31.81 7.87 -8.26
N VAL A 125 30.72 7.13 -8.52
CA VAL A 125 30.67 6.12 -9.58
C VAL A 125 30.59 6.78 -10.95
N LYS A 126 31.55 6.48 -11.83
CA LYS A 126 31.55 6.97 -13.22
C LYS A 126 30.69 6.07 -14.10
N ALA A 127 30.16 6.62 -15.19
CA ALA A 127 29.40 5.85 -16.17
C ALA A 127 30.22 4.72 -16.82
N SER A 128 31.55 4.89 -16.89
CA SER A 128 32.51 3.91 -17.39
C SER A 128 32.85 2.80 -16.40
N ASP A 129 32.44 2.91 -15.13
CA ASP A 129 32.81 1.93 -14.11
C ASP A 129 32.11 0.58 -14.35
N SER A 130 32.85 -0.51 -14.15
CA SER A 130 32.28 -1.86 -14.28
C SER A 130 31.10 -2.07 -13.34
N GLY A 131 29.96 -2.44 -13.93
CA GLY A 131 28.69 -2.65 -13.24
C GLY A 131 27.94 -1.37 -12.87
N ALA A 132 28.33 -0.20 -13.41
CA ALA A 132 27.56 1.03 -13.29
C ALA A 132 26.16 0.86 -13.92
N ARG A 133 25.15 1.39 -13.24
CA ARG A 133 23.74 1.29 -13.62
C ARG A 133 23.11 2.67 -13.63
N LYS A 134 21.96 2.79 -14.31
CA LYS A 134 21.05 3.92 -14.12
C LYS A 134 20.39 3.85 -12.72
N PRO A 135 19.85 4.96 -12.21
CA PRO A 135 18.95 4.92 -11.05
C PRO A 135 17.87 3.84 -11.22
N PHE A 136 17.49 3.19 -10.12
CA PHE A 136 16.42 2.19 -10.14
C PHE A 136 15.09 2.89 -10.41
N ASN A 137 14.34 2.41 -11.39
CA ASN A 137 13.10 3.03 -11.82
C ASN A 137 11.94 2.54 -10.94
N ILE A 138 11.15 3.48 -10.45
CA ILE A 138 9.83 3.26 -9.87
C ILE A 138 8.86 3.95 -10.83
N GLU A 139 8.09 3.17 -11.58
CA GLU A 139 7.16 3.69 -12.58
C GLU A 139 6.19 4.69 -11.96
N GLN A 140 5.61 4.34 -10.80
CA GLN A 140 4.54 5.12 -10.19
C GLN A 140 4.68 5.17 -8.67
N ALA A 141 4.52 6.37 -8.10
CA ALA A 141 4.25 6.56 -6.69
C ALA A 141 2.80 7.04 -6.55
N VAL A 142 2.03 6.49 -5.62
CA VAL A 142 0.67 6.95 -5.32
C VAL A 142 0.62 7.39 -3.88
N ILE A 143 0.06 8.57 -3.64
CA ILE A 143 -0.29 9.07 -2.33
C ILE A 143 -1.82 9.00 -2.22
N SER A 144 -2.34 8.14 -1.34
CA SER A 144 -3.77 7.95 -1.20
C SER A 144 -4.46 9.23 -0.75
N HIS A 145 -3.92 9.90 0.27
CA HIS A 145 -4.42 11.16 0.81
C HIS A 145 -3.32 11.93 1.57
N PRO A 146 -3.54 13.19 1.98
CA PRO A 146 -2.47 14.05 2.46
C PRO A 146 -2.30 14.01 4.00
N ASP A 147 -2.47 12.85 4.63
CA ASP A 147 -2.07 12.65 6.02
C ASP A 147 -0.62 12.15 6.12
N LEU A 148 0.04 12.60 7.19
CA LEU A 148 1.50 12.55 7.29
C LEU A 148 2.07 11.13 7.26
N ASP A 149 1.34 10.21 7.84
CA ASP A 149 1.57 8.78 7.91
C ASP A 149 1.34 8.05 6.58
N HIS A 150 0.86 8.72 5.53
CA HIS A 150 0.77 8.12 4.20
C HIS A 150 1.89 8.59 3.28
N TYR A 151 2.18 9.90 3.27
CA TYR A 151 3.07 10.46 2.25
C TYR A 151 4.49 10.77 2.73
N TYR A 152 4.74 11.02 4.02
CA TYR A 152 5.96 11.72 4.41
C TYR A 152 7.23 10.89 4.21
N GLY A 153 7.13 9.57 4.30
CA GLY A 153 8.21 8.64 3.98
C GLY A 153 8.68 8.73 2.52
N PHE A 154 7.83 9.21 1.60
CA PHE A 154 8.26 9.50 0.24
C PHE A 154 9.32 10.58 0.16
N ARG A 155 9.43 11.49 1.15
CA ARG A 155 10.45 12.53 1.13
C ARG A 155 11.86 11.95 0.99
N ASN A 156 12.15 10.89 1.76
CA ASN A 156 13.45 10.22 1.71
C ASN A 156 13.62 9.44 0.40
N LEU A 157 12.56 8.79 -0.08
CA LEU A 157 12.56 8.07 -1.35
C LEU A 157 12.83 9.01 -2.54
N PHE A 158 12.07 10.11 -2.60
CA PHE A 158 12.15 11.12 -3.64
C PHE A 158 13.48 11.85 -3.66
N ALA A 159 14.09 12.11 -2.50
CA ALA A 159 15.42 12.71 -2.41
C ALA A 159 16.56 11.75 -2.79
N HIS A 160 16.31 10.44 -2.83
CA HIS A 160 17.39 9.46 -2.97
C HIS A 160 17.92 9.40 -4.42
N PRO A 161 19.22 9.68 -4.67
CA PRO A 161 19.77 9.85 -6.03
C PRO A 161 19.84 8.53 -6.83
N LYS A 162 19.70 7.38 -6.15
CA LYS A 162 19.68 6.06 -6.81
C LYS A 162 18.27 5.59 -7.19
N LEU A 163 17.24 6.36 -6.86
CA LEU A 163 15.86 6.11 -7.24
C LEU A 163 15.42 7.14 -8.27
N LYS A 164 14.64 6.70 -9.25
CA LYS A 164 13.99 7.54 -10.24
C LYS A 164 12.51 7.23 -10.22
N PHE A 165 11.67 8.25 -10.20
CA PHE A 165 10.23 8.13 -10.23
C PHE A 165 9.65 8.63 -11.56
N GLY A 166 8.71 7.89 -12.13
CA GLY A 166 8.00 8.26 -13.35
C GLY A 166 6.88 9.27 -13.11
N THR A 167 5.81 8.84 -12.45
CA THR A 167 4.66 9.70 -12.12
C THR A 167 4.30 9.59 -10.65
N VAL A 168 3.99 10.72 -10.02
CA VAL A 168 3.40 10.79 -8.67
C VAL A 168 1.91 11.08 -8.82
N PHE A 169 1.10 10.12 -8.40
CA PHE A 169 -0.35 10.23 -8.33
C PHE A 169 -0.80 10.62 -6.93
N HIS A 170 -1.88 11.39 -6.84
CA HIS A 170 -2.48 11.81 -5.57
C HIS A 170 -3.99 12.06 -5.73
N ASN A 171 -4.71 12.35 -4.64
CA ASN A 171 -6.17 12.57 -4.67
C ASN A 171 -6.62 14.01 -5.00
N GLY A 172 -5.71 14.89 -5.42
CA GLY A 172 -6.00 16.30 -5.69
C GLY A 172 -5.98 17.22 -4.46
N ILE A 173 -6.11 16.70 -3.23
CA ILE A 173 -6.00 17.50 -2.00
C ILE A 173 -4.52 17.73 -1.69
N VAL A 174 -4.15 18.99 -1.41
CA VAL A 174 -2.76 19.36 -1.09
C VAL A 174 -2.75 20.35 0.06
N GLU A 175 -2.17 19.93 1.19
CA GLU A 175 -1.92 20.78 2.35
C GLU A 175 -0.99 21.94 1.96
N ARG A 176 -1.41 23.17 2.20
CA ARG A 176 -0.64 24.36 1.81
C ARG A 176 -0.71 25.49 2.84
N PRO A 177 0.30 26.38 2.88
CA PRO A 177 0.24 27.58 3.71
C PRO A 177 -0.95 28.46 3.30
N VAL A 178 -1.53 29.15 4.29
CA VAL A 178 -2.61 30.11 4.06
C VAL A 178 -2.19 31.46 4.63
N SER A 179 -2.15 32.49 3.81
CA SER A 179 -1.84 33.84 4.25
C SER A 179 -3.02 34.47 5.01
N LYS A 180 -2.73 35.48 5.85
CA LYS A 180 -3.77 36.29 6.51
C LYS A 180 -4.68 36.97 5.48
N ALA A 181 -4.11 37.42 4.35
CA ALA A 181 -4.87 38.05 3.27
C ALA A 181 -5.89 37.09 2.65
N GLU A 182 -5.47 35.85 2.35
CA GLU A 182 -6.38 34.81 1.84
C GLU A 182 -7.50 34.50 2.84
N LYS A 183 -7.17 34.32 4.13
CA LYS A 183 -8.19 34.11 5.18
C LYS A 183 -9.16 35.28 5.29
N ASN A 184 -8.67 36.51 5.21
CA ASN A 184 -9.50 37.72 5.30
C ASN A 184 -10.41 37.88 4.07
N SER A 185 -9.98 37.44 2.89
CA SER A 185 -10.75 37.57 1.64
C SER A 185 -12.08 36.80 1.64
N VAL A 186 -12.24 35.84 2.56
CA VAL A 186 -13.44 35.01 2.71
C VAL A 186 -14.15 35.22 4.06
N LYS A 187 -13.59 36.04 4.95
CA LYS A 187 -14.18 36.29 6.27
C LYS A 187 -15.57 36.94 6.11
N GLY A 188 -16.57 36.40 6.80
CA GLY A 188 -17.96 36.88 6.75
C GLY A 188 -18.77 36.43 5.52
N LYS A 189 -18.17 35.74 4.53
CA LYS A 189 -18.92 35.21 3.39
C LYS A 189 -19.64 33.91 3.78
N LYS A 190 -20.96 33.87 3.61
CA LYS A 190 -21.79 32.69 3.98
C LYS A 190 -21.51 31.46 3.11
N ASN A 191 -21.17 31.66 1.82
CA ASN A 191 -21.09 30.59 0.82
C ASN A 191 -19.64 30.26 0.38
N ILE A 192 -18.63 30.89 0.98
CA ILE A 192 -17.22 30.72 0.62
C ILE A 192 -16.40 30.74 1.91
N LYS A 193 -15.50 29.77 2.10
CA LYS A 193 -14.59 29.74 3.25
C LYS A 193 -13.27 29.07 2.90
N TYR A 194 -12.22 29.36 3.66
CA TYR A 194 -11.00 28.57 3.61
C TYR A 194 -11.16 27.38 4.55
N PHE A 195 -10.93 26.17 4.06
CA PHE A 195 -11.07 24.96 4.86
C PHE A 195 -9.70 24.49 5.33
N SER A 196 -9.39 24.81 6.59
CA SER A 196 -8.13 24.49 7.25
C SER A 196 -6.91 24.90 6.41
N ASP A 197 -6.11 23.93 5.96
CA ASP A 197 -4.99 24.09 5.03
C ASP A 197 -5.21 23.36 3.69
N LEU A 198 -6.44 22.92 3.43
CA LEU A 198 -6.82 22.17 2.21
C LEU A 198 -7.14 23.08 1.02
N GLY A 199 -7.51 24.33 1.28
CA GLY A 199 -7.85 25.32 0.26
C GLY A 199 -9.23 25.95 0.42
N LEU A 200 -9.64 26.70 -0.60
CA LEU A 200 -10.97 27.29 -0.70
C LEU A 200 -12.06 26.23 -0.82
N ALA A 201 -13.12 26.40 -0.04
CA ALA A 201 -14.35 25.63 -0.10
C ALA A 201 -15.54 26.54 -0.38
N VAL A 202 -16.44 26.12 -1.27
CA VAL A 202 -17.66 26.85 -1.62
C VAL A 202 -18.90 26.02 -1.35
N LYS A 203 -19.99 26.68 -1.02
CA LYS A 203 -21.31 26.06 -0.87
C LYS A 203 -21.92 25.88 -2.25
N GLY A 204 -22.22 24.64 -2.64
CA GLY A 204 -22.98 24.34 -3.86
C GLY A 204 -24.49 24.48 -3.65
N ASP A 205 -25.25 24.30 -4.72
CA ASP A 205 -26.71 24.53 -4.76
C ASP A 205 -27.48 23.60 -3.82
N ASN A 206 -26.97 22.38 -3.60
CA ASN A 206 -27.51 21.42 -2.63
C ASN A 206 -27.14 21.73 -1.17
N GLY A 207 -26.55 22.91 -0.92
CA GLY A 207 -26.19 23.39 0.40
C GLY A 207 -24.94 22.73 1.02
N LYS A 208 -24.29 21.79 0.34
CA LYS A 208 -23.05 21.15 0.80
C LYS A 208 -21.83 21.97 0.38
N PHE A 209 -20.73 21.83 1.11
CA PHE A 209 -19.46 22.51 0.80
C PHE A 209 -18.56 21.63 -0.06
N TYR A 210 -17.78 22.25 -0.94
CA TYR A 210 -16.87 21.56 -1.86
C TYR A 210 -15.53 22.29 -1.96
N LEU A 211 -14.44 21.54 -1.91
CA LEU A 211 -13.07 22.02 -2.14
C LEU A 211 -12.87 22.33 -3.62
N LEU A 212 -12.60 23.61 -3.93
CA LEU A 212 -12.34 24.06 -5.30
C LEU A 212 -10.87 24.00 -5.68
N ASP A 213 -9.96 24.23 -4.73
CA ASP A 213 -8.52 24.39 -4.98
C ASP A 213 -7.76 23.06 -5.10
N VAL A 214 -8.42 22.06 -5.70
CA VAL A 214 -7.81 20.75 -5.99
C VAL A 214 -6.71 20.88 -7.04
N VAL A 215 -5.56 20.27 -6.78
CA VAL A 215 -4.36 20.38 -7.62
C VAL A 215 -4.39 19.29 -8.69
N ASN A 216 -4.97 19.58 -9.84
CA ASN A 216 -5.28 18.54 -10.83
C ASN A 216 -4.23 18.36 -11.95
N SER A 217 -3.09 19.05 -11.91
CA SER A 217 -2.09 18.96 -12.97
C SER A 217 -0.64 19.07 -12.51
N ASN A 218 0.27 18.53 -13.32
CA ASN A 218 1.71 18.66 -13.13
C ASN A 218 2.16 20.12 -13.01
N LYS A 219 1.59 21.02 -13.84
CA LYS A 219 1.90 22.44 -13.79
C LYS A 219 1.46 23.05 -12.47
N ALA A 220 0.22 22.80 -12.04
CA ALA A 220 -0.32 23.33 -10.80
C ALA A 220 0.49 22.89 -9.58
N MET A 221 0.88 21.61 -9.49
CA MET A 221 1.72 21.12 -8.40
C MET A 221 3.10 21.80 -8.39
N ARG A 222 3.74 21.93 -9.54
CA ARG A 222 5.07 22.56 -9.66
C ARG A 222 5.02 24.05 -9.33
N ASP A 223 3.99 24.76 -9.79
CA ASP A 223 3.77 26.16 -9.47
C ASP A 223 3.57 26.35 -7.97
N LEU A 224 2.78 25.48 -7.32
CA LEU A 224 2.56 25.51 -5.88
C LEU A 224 3.85 25.22 -5.08
N VAL A 225 4.63 24.23 -5.48
CA VAL A 225 5.94 23.93 -4.85
C VAL A 225 6.90 25.11 -4.99
N LYS A 226 6.93 25.77 -6.16
CA LYS A 226 7.76 26.94 -6.46
C LYS A 226 7.32 28.18 -5.70
N ALA A 227 6.03 28.39 -5.54
CA ALA A 227 5.46 29.54 -4.82
C ALA A 227 5.81 29.53 -3.32
N HIS A 228 6.12 28.36 -2.75
CA HIS A 228 6.34 28.21 -1.31
C HIS A 228 7.72 27.63 -0.94
N PRO A 229 8.85 28.22 -1.39
CA PRO A 229 10.21 27.64 -1.28
C PRO A 229 10.70 27.44 0.17
N LYS A 230 10.04 28.02 1.18
CA LYS A 230 10.41 27.89 2.60
C LYS A 230 9.24 27.46 3.50
N THR A 231 8.31 26.65 2.97
CA THR A 231 7.13 26.18 3.70
C THR A 231 7.45 25.19 4.83
N SER A 232 6.70 25.27 5.93
CA SER A 232 6.65 24.26 6.99
C SER A 232 5.70 23.10 6.67
N LYS A 233 4.87 23.22 5.63
CA LYS A 233 3.97 22.15 5.18
C LYS A 233 4.78 21.01 4.59
N LYS A 234 4.75 19.87 5.28
CA LYS A 234 5.53 18.68 4.93
C LYS A 234 5.13 18.08 3.59
N TYR A 235 3.87 18.23 3.18
CA TYR A 235 3.39 17.79 1.88
C TYR A 235 4.18 18.45 0.74
N LEU A 236 4.24 19.78 0.75
CA LEU A 236 4.97 20.54 -0.28
C LEU A 236 6.49 20.32 -0.22
N SER A 237 7.07 20.15 0.98
CA SER A 237 8.50 19.83 1.09
C SER A 237 8.82 18.41 0.57
N THR A 238 7.87 17.48 0.69
CA THR A 238 7.96 16.14 0.11
C THR A 238 7.91 16.20 -1.42
N MET A 239 6.96 16.93 -2.00
CA MET A 239 6.89 17.11 -3.46
C MET A 239 8.14 17.81 -4.00
N ARG A 240 8.70 18.75 -3.24
CA ARG A 240 9.96 19.41 -3.60
C ARG A 240 11.13 18.43 -3.69
N ALA A 241 11.24 17.49 -2.75
CA ALA A 241 12.27 16.44 -2.82
C ALA A 241 12.20 15.66 -4.14
N ALA A 242 10.99 15.44 -4.68
CA ALA A 242 10.81 14.80 -5.98
C ALA A 242 11.26 15.69 -7.14
N VAL A 243 10.91 16.98 -7.10
CA VAL A 243 11.23 17.98 -8.13
C VAL A 243 12.73 18.26 -8.20
N ASP A 244 13.39 18.39 -7.04
CA ASP A 244 14.79 18.81 -6.95
C ASP A 244 15.77 17.67 -7.22
N ASN A 245 15.34 16.40 -7.16
CA ASN A 245 16.21 15.26 -7.44
C ASN A 245 16.53 15.15 -8.94
N PRO A 246 17.81 15.25 -9.35
CA PRO A 246 18.22 15.15 -10.76
C PRO A 246 17.83 13.83 -11.44
N ALA A 247 17.71 12.74 -10.69
CA ALA A 247 17.27 11.44 -11.21
C ALA A 247 15.82 11.49 -11.74
N ASN A 248 15.01 12.43 -11.24
CA ASN A 248 13.61 12.62 -11.58
C ASN A 248 13.39 13.62 -12.73
N LYS A 249 14.42 13.87 -13.57
CA LYS A 249 14.27 14.67 -14.79
C LYS A 249 13.21 14.03 -15.70
N GLY A 250 12.01 14.62 -15.73
CA GLY A 250 10.83 14.13 -16.47
C GLY A 250 9.66 13.64 -15.60
N LEU A 251 9.79 13.66 -14.28
CA LEU A 251 8.72 13.28 -13.35
C LEU A 251 7.47 14.15 -13.54
N LYS A 252 6.29 13.52 -13.48
CA LYS A 252 4.99 14.20 -13.57
C LYS A 252 4.19 14.04 -12.28
N PHE A 253 3.35 15.03 -11.98
CA PHE A 253 2.28 14.91 -10.98
C PHE A 253 0.92 14.85 -11.66
N LYS A 254 0.01 14.00 -11.17
CA LYS A 254 -1.37 13.92 -11.64
C LYS A 254 -2.31 13.58 -10.49
N ALA A 255 -3.40 14.33 -10.33
CA ALA A 255 -4.49 13.92 -9.47
C ALA A 255 -5.31 12.81 -10.13
N LEU A 256 -5.73 11.81 -9.36
CA LEU A 256 -6.62 10.74 -9.79
C LEU A 256 -8.04 10.99 -9.28
N SER A 257 -9.00 10.45 -10.02
CA SER A 257 -10.41 10.41 -9.66
C SER A 257 -11.08 9.19 -10.28
N ALA A 258 -12.26 8.81 -9.78
CA ALA A 258 -13.07 7.75 -10.37
C ALA A 258 -13.38 7.99 -11.87
N ASN A 259 -13.37 9.24 -12.32
CA ASN A 259 -13.55 9.60 -13.73
C ASN A 259 -12.38 9.15 -14.63
N ASP A 260 -11.19 8.91 -14.08
CA ASP A 260 -10.07 8.35 -14.83
C ASP A 260 -10.29 6.86 -15.17
N LYS A 261 -11.21 6.19 -14.47
CA LYS A 261 -11.57 4.76 -14.55
C LYS A 261 -10.45 3.80 -14.18
N HIS A 262 -9.27 3.97 -14.77
CA HIS A 262 -8.11 3.10 -14.55
C HIS A 262 -6.87 3.92 -14.21
N LEU A 263 -5.97 3.33 -13.41
CA LEU A 263 -4.63 3.86 -13.21
C LEU A 263 -3.89 3.88 -14.56
N PRO A 264 -3.28 5.00 -14.98
CA PRO A 264 -2.65 5.09 -16.28
C PRO A 264 -1.63 3.97 -16.53
N GLY A 265 -1.82 3.24 -17.63
CA GLY A 265 -0.99 2.08 -18.01
C GLY A 265 -1.45 0.73 -17.44
N PHE A 266 -2.64 0.68 -16.82
CA PHE A 266 -3.30 -0.50 -16.24
C PHE A 266 -4.80 -0.54 -16.58
N ASP A 267 -5.14 -0.25 -17.83
CA ASP A 267 -6.48 -0.19 -18.41
C ASP A 267 -6.98 -1.54 -18.97
N GLY A 268 -6.31 -2.65 -18.61
CA GLY A 268 -6.62 -3.99 -19.10
C GLY A 268 -5.91 -4.38 -20.40
N THR A 269 -5.04 -3.53 -20.94
CA THR A 269 -4.16 -3.91 -22.07
C THR A 269 -3.07 -4.90 -21.69
N GLY A 270 -2.70 -4.97 -20.41
CA GLY A 270 -1.77 -5.95 -19.83
C GLY A 270 -2.47 -7.02 -18.99
N GLN A 271 -1.70 -7.80 -18.24
CA GLN A 271 -2.29 -8.84 -17.36
C GLN A 271 -2.98 -8.24 -16.12
N VAL A 272 -2.62 -7.01 -15.76
CA VAL A 272 -3.12 -6.31 -14.58
C VAL A 272 -3.99 -5.13 -15.01
N THR A 273 -5.20 -5.07 -14.44
CA THR A 273 -6.06 -3.88 -14.48
C THR A 273 -6.08 -3.25 -13.09
N ILE A 274 -6.06 -1.91 -12.99
CA ILE A 274 -6.20 -1.22 -11.71
C ILE A 274 -7.29 -0.15 -11.87
N ASP A 275 -8.49 -0.45 -11.38
CA ASP A 275 -9.61 0.48 -11.40
C ASP A 275 -9.48 1.51 -10.28
N ILE A 276 -9.96 2.73 -10.55
CA ILE A 276 -10.02 3.83 -9.58
C ILE A 276 -11.46 3.99 -9.15
N LEU A 277 -11.75 3.69 -7.88
CA LEU A 277 -13.09 3.83 -7.29
C LEU A 277 -13.27 5.17 -6.55
N GLY A 278 -12.17 5.81 -6.18
CA GLY A 278 -12.16 7.08 -5.45
C GLY A 278 -10.84 7.83 -5.68
N PRO A 279 -10.83 9.17 -5.50
CA PRO A 279 -11.95 10.00 -5.05
C PRO A 279 -13.02 10.24 -6.14
N VAL A 280 -14.25 10.50 -5.71
CA VAL A 280 -15.36 10.90 -6.59
C VAL A 280 -15.43 12.42 -6.65
N THR A 281 -15.23 13.00 -7.83
CA THR A 281 -15.36 14.44 -8.05
C THR A 281 -16.76 14.83 -8.50
N GLU A 282 -17.28 15.92 -7.96
CA GLU A 282 -18.57 16.50 -8.33
C GLU A 282 -18.38 17.82 -9.10
N LYS A 283 -19.33 18.14 -9.97
CA LYS A 283 -19.33 19.41 -10.72
C LYS A 283 -19.99 20.50 -9.88
N VAL A 284 -19.29 21.60 -9.64
CA VAL A 284 -19.78 22.73 -8.84
C VAL A 284 -19.62 24.03 -9.63
N THR A 285 -20.69 24.81 -9.72
CA THR A 285 -20.65 26.12 -10.37
C THR A 285 -20.30 27.19 -9.34
N HIS A 286 -19.22 27.95 -9.59
CA HIS A 286 -18.82 29.06 -8.74
C HIS A 286 -18.18 30.18 -9.56
N GLY A 287 -18.63 31.43 -9.36
CA GLY A 287 -18.13 32.59 -10.10
C GLY A 287 -18.36 32.49 -11.62
N GLY A 288 -19.50 31.93 -12.03
CA GLY A 288 -19.84 31.71 -13.44
C GLY A 288 -19.04 30.61 -14.15
N LYS A 289 -18.23 29.83 -13.42
CA LYS A 289 -17.41 28.74 -13.98
C LYS A 289 -17.75 27.41 -13.32
N ASN A 290 -17.63 26.34 -14.11
CA ASN A 290 -17.77 24.97 -13.64
C ASN A 290 -16.41 24.46 -13.13
N HIS A 291 -16.41 23.89 -11.94
CA HIS A 291 -15.24 23.29 -11.29
C HIS A 291 -15.48 21.80 -11.05
N LYS A 292 -14.44 20.98 -11.20
CA LYS A 292 -14.42 19.62 -10.65
C LYS A 292 -13.91 19.72 -9.23
N ALA A 293 -14.76 19.42 -8.26
CA ALA A 293 -14.52 19.68 -6.85
C ALA A 293 -14.71 18.41 -6.02
N LEU A 294 -14.17 18.41 -4.80
CA LEU A 294 -14.34 17.33 -3.83
C LEU A 294 -15.27 17.79 -2.71
N ARG A 295 -16.26 16.98 -2.37
CA ARG A 295 -17.20 17.28 -1.28
C ARG A 295 -16.46 17.37 0.05
N LYS A 296 -16.81 18.34 0.89
CA LYS A 296 -16.40 18.32 2.31
C LYS A 296 -17.19 17.23 3.04
N ILE A 297 -16.49 16.19 3.48
CA ILE A 297 -17.05 15.06 4.25
C ILE A 297 -16.62 15.27 5.71
N GLY A 298 -17.58 15.51 6.61
CA GLY A 298 -17.25 15.72 8.04
C GLY A 298 -16.27 16.87 8.31
N ASN A 299 -15.34 16.68 9.25
CA ASN A 299 -14.27 17.64 9.59
C ASN A 299 -13.06 17.50 8.63
N GLU A 300 -11.94 18.16 8.94
CA GLU A 300 -10.74 18.14 8.08
C GLU A 300 -10.18 16.73 7.89
N GLY A 301 -9.96 15.98 8.97
CA GLY A 301 -9.44 14.61 8.91
C GLY A 301 -10.41 13.68 8.16
N VAL A 302 -11.70 13.77 8.48
CA VAL A 302 -12.73 12.98 7.77
C VAL A 302 -12.72 13.28 6.27
N THR A 303 -12.52 14.54 5.87
CA THR A 303 -12.44 14.95 4.46
C THR A 303 -11.15 14.49 3.79
N LYS A 304 -9.99 14.59 4.45
CA LYS A 304 -8.70 14.13 3.89
C LYS A 304 -8.77 12.63 3.61
N ASN A 305 -9.15 11.87 4.63
CA ASN A 305 -9.18 10.42 4.63
C ASN A 305 -10.28 9.89 3.69
N GLY A 306 -11.44 10.55 3.72
CA GLY A 306 -12.60 10.18 2.90
C GLY A 306 -12.46 10.41 1.41
N HIS A 307 -11.42 11.14 0.97
CA HIS A 307 -11.05 11.26 -0.44
C HIS A 307 -9.77 10.50 -0.76
N SER A 308 -9.46 9.43 -0.02
CA SER A 308 -8.38 8.51 -0.37
C SER A 308 -8.51 8.05 -1.83
N VAL A 309 -7.36 7.87 -2.50
CA VAL A 309 -7.34 7.13 -3.76
C VAL A 309 -7.67 5.68 -3.46
N VAL A 310 -8.79 5.20 -3.98
CA VAL A 310 -9.29 3.83 -3.76
C VAL A 310 -9.07 3.02 -5.03
N PHE A 311 -8.36 1.91 -4.92
CA PHE A 311 -8.10 1.02 -6.05
C PHE A 311 -8.80 -0.31 -5.93
N GLN A 312 -9.20 -0.87 -7.08
CA GLN A 312 -9.46 -2.29 -7.26
C GLN A 312 -8.52 -2.85 -8.33
N LEU A 313 -7.50 -3.59 -7.89
CA LEU A 313 -6.57 -4.30 -8.75
C LEU A 313 -7.17 -5.64 -9.19
N LYS A 314 -7.00 -6.01 -10.45
CA LYS A 314 -7.46 -7.27 -11.03
C LYS A 314 -6.35 -7.96 -11.81
N ILE A 315 -6.21 -9.28 -11.62
CA ILE A 315 -5.35 -10.17 -12.42
C ILE A 315 -5.99 -11.55 -12.47
N GLY A 316 -6.19 -12.10 -13.68
CA GLY A 316 -6.95 -13.34 -13.85
C GLY A 316 -8.31 -13.23 -13.16
N LYS A 317 -8.55 -14.10 -12.17
CA LYS A 317 -9.79 -14.10 -11.40
C LYS A 317 -9.71 -13.29 -10.11
N LEU A 318 -8.51 -12.94 -9.66
CA LEU A 318 -8.29 -12.28 -8.37
C LEU A 318 -8.62 -10.79 -8.46
N LYS A 319 -9.33 -10.30 -7.43
CA LYS A 319 -9.53 -8.88 -7.17
C LYS A 319 -8.94 -8.49 -5.81
N VAL A 320 -8.21 -7.37 -5.77
CA VAL A 320 -7.61 -6.82 -4.55
C VAL A 320 -8.02 -5.35 -4.37
N MET A 321 -8.50 -4.97 -3.19
CA MET A 321 -8.84 -3.59 -2.86
C MET A 321 -7.76 -2.92 -2.01
N LEU A 322 -7.44 -1.66 -2.32
CA LEU A 322 -6.60 -0.77 -1.51
C LEU A 322 -7.41 0.49 -1.22
N GLY A 323 -7.94 0.60 0.01
CA GLY A 323 -8.88 1.66 0.40
C GLY A 323 -8.26 2.96 0.90
N GLY A 324 -6.98 2.97 1.28
CA GLY A 324 -6.42 4.06 2.09
C GLY A 324 -7.17 4.16 3.43
N ASP A 325 -7.61 5.37 3.78
CA ASP A 325 -8.23 5.66 5.08
C ASP A 325 -9.71 6.00 5.00
N LEU A 326 -10.46 5.30 4.14
CA LEU A 326 -11.91 5.46 4.17
C LEU A 326 -12.44 5.28 5.59
N ASN A 327 -13.25 6.25 6.02
CA ASN A 327 -14.02 6.28 7.26
C ASN A 327 -15.51 6.07 6.96
N THR A 328 -16.31 5.82 8.00
CA THR A 328 -17.76 5.61 7.90
C THR A 328 -18.46 6.60 6.96
N GLU A 329 -18.24 7.91 7.12
CA GLU A 329 -18.92 8.92 6.29
C GLU A 329 -18.50 8.88 4.82
N SER A 330 -17.25 8.49 4.55
CA SER A 330 -16.75 8.32 3.19
C SER A 330 -17.22 7.03 2.54
N GLU A 331 -17.38 5.96 3.32
CA GLU A 331 -17.93 4.69 2.86
C GLU A 331 -19.41 4.86 2.51
N ASP A 332 -20.18 5.57 3.35
CA ASP A 332 -21.54 6.00 3.04
C ASP A 332 -21.60 6.87 1.77
N TYR A 333 -20.66 7.81 1.62
CA TYR A 333 -20.59 8.64 0.43
C TYR A 333 -20.33 7.81 -0.85
N LEU A 334 -19.43 6.83 -0.80
CA LEU A 334 -19.16 5.94 -1.92
C LEU A 334 -20.35 5.01 -2.20
N LEU A 335 -20.99 4.45 -1.16
CA LEU A 335 -22.20 3.63 -1.32
C LEU A 335 -23.33 4.44 -1.94
N ARG A 336 -23.58 5.68 -1.51
CA ARG A 336 -24.54 6.58 -2.17
C ARG A 336 -24.22 6.81 -3.64
N HIS A 337 -22.95 7.10 -3.94
CA HIS A 337 -22.53 7.34 -5.32
C HIS A 337 -22.75 6.12 -6.22
N TYR A 338 -22.22 4.96 -5.83
CA TYR A 338 -22.24 3.76 -6.68
C TYR A 338 -23.55 2.98 -6.61
N CYS A 339 -24.28 3.05 -5.49
CA CYS A 339 -25.58 2.41 -5.34
C CYS A 339 -26.74 3.34 -5.73
N GLY A 340 -26.51 4.63 -6.01
CA GLY A 340 -27.56 5.58 -6.37
C GLY A 340 -28.62 5.72 -5.29
N ILE A 341 -28.20 5.71 -4.02
CA ILE A 341 -29.06 5.88 -2.84
C ILE A 341 -28.86 7.27 -2.24
N ASN A 342 -29.87 7.76 -1.51
CA ASN A 342 -29.83 9.10 -0.91
C ASN A 342 -29.54 9.09 0.59
N GLU A 343 -29.73 7.93 1.24
CA GLU A 343 -29.56 7.73 2.67
C GLU A 343 -28.17 7.19 2.99
N ASP A 344 -27.66 7.55 4.17
CA ASP A 344 -26.38 7.06 4.70
C ASP A 344 -26.61 5.67 5.33
N THR A 345 -25.79 4.69 4.97
CA THR A 345 -25.98 3.31 5.44
C THR A 345 -25.70 3.14 6.91
N SER A 346 -24.78 3.94 7.47
CA SER A 346 -24.55 4.02 8.91
C SER A 346 -25.78 4.46 9.71
N HIS A 347 -26.66 5.29 9.11
CA HIS A 347 -27.93 5.66 9.72
C HIS A 347 -28.87 4.46 9.78
N LEU A 348 -29.06 3.76 8.65
CA LEU A 348 -29.87 2.55 8.58
C LEU A 348 -29.35 1.45 9.53
N GLU A 349 -28.03 1.30 9.65
CA GLU A 349 -27.40 0.38 10.61
C GLU A 349 -27.78 0.74 12.05
N SER A 350 -27.74 2.03 12.41
CA SER A 350 -28.13 2.52 13.73
C SER A 350 -29.59 2.22 14.04
N VAL A 351 -30.50 2.46 13.08
CA VAL A 351 -31.92 2.12 13.21
C VAL A 351 -32.11 0.62 13.48
N VAL A 352 -31.43 -0.24 12.72
CA VAL A 352 -31.48 -1.70 12.92
C VAL A 352 -30.99 -2.10 14.31
N TYR A 353 -29.91 -1.51 14.82
CA TYR A 353 -29.41 -1.82 16.17
C TYR A 353 -30.37 -1.37 17.26
N GLU A 354 -30.87 -0.15 17.17
CA GLU A 354 -31.81 0.41 18.14
C GLU A 354 -33.09 -0.41 18.23
N LEU A 355 -33.63 -0.84 17.09
CA LEU A 355 -34.82 -1.69 17.04
C LEU A 355 -34.53 -3.11 17.54
N ARG A 356 -33.43 -3.74 17.11
CA ARG A 356 -33.07 -5.09 17.60
C ARG A 356 -32.79 -5.12 19.11
N ALA A 357 -32.28 -4.03 19.68
CA ALA A 357 -32.04 -3.92 21.11
C ALA A 357 -33.32 -3.99 21.96
N LYS A 358 -34.49 -3.70 21.37
CA LYS A 358 -35.80 -3.82 22.03
C LYS A 358 -36.29 -5.27 22.15
N GLY A 359 -35.74 -6.21 21.36
CA GLY A 359 -36.11 -7.62 21.43
C GLY A 359 -37.62 -7.84 21.28
N ASP A 360 -38.24 -8.49 22.26
CA ASP A 360 -39.67 -8.81 22.26
C ASP A 360 -40.58 -7.58 22.49
N ASP A 361 -40.04 -6.43 22.91
CA ASP A 361 -40.78 -5.19 23.18
C ASP A 361 -41.11 -4.38 21.90
N LEU A 362 -40.75 -4.88 20.72
CA LEU A 362 -41.03 -4.23 19.44
C LEU A 362 -42.53 -4.17 19.15
N THR A 363 -43.04 -2.96 18.87
CA THR A 363 -44.38 -2.74 18.31
C THR A 363 -44.47 -3.26 16.87
N GLU A 364 -45.67 -3.48 16.34
CA GLU A 364 -45.85 -3.94 14.95
C GLU A 364 -45.31 -2.93 13.93
N ASP A 365 -45.44 -1.63 14.18
CA ASP A 365 -44.88 -0.58 13.33
C ASP A 365 -43.34 -0.64 13.31
N GLU A 366 -42.72 -0.83 14.48
CA GLU A 366 -41.27 -0.97 14.61
C GLU A 366 -40.73 -2.26 13.98
N LYS A 367 -41.48 -3.36 14.02
CA LYS A 367 -41.15 -4.58 13.26
C LYS A 367 -41.18 -4.30 11.76
N GLY A 368 -42.17 -3.54 11.29
CA GLY A 368 -42.23 -3.07 9.91
C GLY A 368 -41.03 -2.22 9.51
N GLU A 369 -40.66 -1.24 10.35
CA GLU A 369 -39.49 -0.38 10.14
C GLU A 369 -38.18 -1.19 10.12
N LEU A 370 -37.99 -2.11 11.06
CA LEU A 370 -36.83 -3.00 11.11
C LEU A 370 -36.71 -3.82 9.82
N GLN A 371 -37.82 -4.42 9.37
CA GLN A 371 -37.84 -5.21 8.14
C GLN A 371 -37.48 -4.36 6.91
N VAL A 372 -37.97 -3.12 6.83
CA VAL A 372 -37.66 -2.18 5.73
C VAL A 372 -36.19 -1.78 5.75
N ALA A 373 -35.64 -1.44 6.92
CA ALA A 373 -34.25 -1.06 7.07
C ALA A 373 -33.31 -2.22 6.69
N GLU A 374 -33.58 -3.43 7.18
CA GLU A 374 -32.80 -4.63 6.85
C GLU A 374 -32.86 -4.98 5.36
N SER A 375 -34.05 -4.90 4.75
CA SER A 375 -34.23 -5.14 3.32
C SER A 375 -33.49 -4.10 2.47
N SER A 376 -33.49 -2.84 2.91
CA SER A 376 -32.77 -1.75 2.25
C SER A 376 -31.26 -1.98 2.32
N LEU A 377 -30.72 -2.30 3.50
CA LEU A 377 -29.30 -2.64 3.67
C LEU A 377 -28.91 -3.84 2.81
N ALA A 378 -29.72 -4.89 2.76
CA ALA A 378 -29.45 -6.06 1.91
C ALA A 378 -29.41 -5.71 0.41
N ALA A 379 -30.33 -4.88 -0.05
CA ALA A 379 -30.35 -4.39 -1.44
C ALA A 379 -29.11 -3.54 -1.75
N ILE A 380 -28.70 -2.68 -0.81
CA ILE A 380 -27.49 -1.84 -0.94
C ILE A 380 -26.24 -2.70 -0.98
N VAL A 381 -26.11 -3.72 -0.12
CA VAL A 381 -24.99 -4.68 -0.17
C VAL A 381 -24.93 -5.37 -1.53
N SER A 382 -26.06 -5.88 -2.03
CA SER A 382 -26.13 -6.56 -3.32
C SER A 382 -25.67 -5.66 -4.48
N LYS A 383 -26.13 -4.41 -4.50
CA LYS A 383 -25.71 -3.42 -5.51
C LYS A 383 -24.25 -3.00 -5.32
N GLY A 384 -23.83 -2.76 -4.09
CA GLY A 384 -22.46 -2.39 -3.74
C GLY A 384 -21.43 -3.44 -4.15
N ARG A 385 -21.76 -4.74 -4.03
CA ARG A 385 -20.90 -5.85 -4.47
C ARG A 385 -20.54 -5.79 -5.95
N GLN A 386 -21.41 -5.25 -6.80
CA GLN A 386 -21.12 -5.09 -8.24
C GLN A 386 -19.90 -4.19 -8.48
N THR A 387 -19.61 -3.28 -7.55
CA THR A 387 -18.47 -2.37 -7.60
C THR A 387 -17.35 -2.80 -6.67
N PHE A 388 -17.66 -3.10 -5.41
CA PHE A 388 -16.67 -3.20 -4.33
C PHE A 388 -16.21 -4.63 -4.02
N GLN A 389 -16.90 -5.66 -4.52
CA GLN A 389 -16.57 -7.03 -4.16
C GLN A 389 -15.16 -7.41 -4.62
N VAL A 390 -14.34 -7.85 -3.66
CA VAL A 390 -12.97 -8.30 -3.87
C VAL A 390 -12.68 -9.59 -3.12
N ASP A 391 -11.52 -10.19 -3.38
CA ASP A 391 -11.05 -11.38 -2.66
C ASP A 391 -10.16 -11.01 -1.48
N VAL A 392 -9.27 -10.04 -1.71
CA VAL A 392 -8.36 -9.53 -0.68
C VAL A 392 -8.56 -8.03 -0.55
N ALA A 393 -8.71 -7.54 0.68
CA ALA A 393 -8.79 -6.11 0.95
C ALA A 393 -7.64 -5.70 1.87
N LYS A 394 -7.06 -4.52 1.65
CA LYS A 394 -6.37 -3.82 2.73
C LYS A 394 -7.42 -3.16 3.60
N ALA A 395 -7.37 -3.38 4.92
CA ALA A 395 -8.26 -2.70 5.86
C ALA A 395 -8.17 -1.18 5.67
N CYS A 396 -9.32 -0.51 5.63
CA CYS A 396 -9.37 0.94 5.61
C CYS A 396 -8.85 1.49 6.94
N HIS A 397 -8.11 2.61 6.91
CA HIS A 397 -7.76 3.40 8.08
C HIS A 397 -7.10 2.56 9.19
N HIS A 398 -6.15 1.71 8.78
CA HIS A 398 -5.38 0.79 9.64
C HIS A 398 -6.22 -0.19 10.49
N GLY A 399 -7.52 -0.35 10.19
CA GLY A 399 -8.44 -1.10 11.06
C GLY A 399 -9.02 -0.25 12.19
N SER A 400 -9.36 1.01 11.90
CA SER A 400 -10.11 1.90 12.79
C SER A 400 -11.51 1.40 13.12
N HIS A 401 -12.12 1.97 14.16
CA HIS A 401 -13.53 1.77 14.52
C HIS A 401 -14.49 2.57 13.63
N HIS A 402 -13.96 3.45 12.79
CA HIS A 402 -14.73 4.25 11.83
C HIS A 402 -14.92 3.49 10.52
N PHE A 403 -15.85 2.55 10.49
CA PHE A 403 -16.28 1.84 9.28
C PHE A 403 -17.80 1.69 9.23
N SER A 404 -18.32 1.35 8.05
CA SER A 404 -19.69 0.90 7.78
C SER A 404 -19.69 -0.61 7.63
N GLU A 405 -20.59 -1.30 8.35
CA GLU A 405 -20.74 -2.74 8.17
C GLU A 405 -21.23 -3.10 6.78
N THR A 406 -22.10 -2.27 6.21
CA THR A 406 -22.67 -2.41 4.87
C THR A 406 -21.56 -2.35 3.84
N PHE A 407 -20.58 -1.45 4.01
CA PHE A 407 -19.42 -1.40 3.15
C PHE A 407 -18.55 -2.66 3.26
N LEU A 408 -18.29 -3.17 4.47
CA LEU A 408 -17.58 -4.43 4.67
C LEU A 408 -18.30 -5.62 3.99
N LYS A 409 -19.63 -5.70 4.13
CA LYS A 409 -20.47 -6.72 3.46
C LYS A 409 -20.46 -6.58 1.93
N ALA A 410 -20.29 -5.35 1.41
CA ALA A 410 -20.15 -5.08 -0.02
C ALA A 410 -18.76 -5.46 -0.55
N ILE A 411 -17.69 -5.25 0.23
CA ILE A 411 -16.33 -5.70 -0.07
C ILE A 411 -16.25 -7.23 -0.11
N ASN A 412 -16.87 -7.92 0.85
CA ASN A 412 -17.01 -9.39 0.89
C ASN A 412 -15.67 -10.14 0.67
N ALA A 413 -14.59 -9.65 1.26
CA ALA A 413 -13.24 -10.21 1.14
C ALA A 413 -13.10 -11.50 1.96
N ILE A 414 -12.35 -12.48 1.46
CA ILE A 414 -11.95 -13.68 2.21
C ILE A 414 -10.69 -13.44 3.03
N ALA A 415 -9.86 -12.48 2.65
CA ALA A 415 -8.67 -12.09 3.40
C ALA A 415 -8.57 -10.58 3.55
N VAL A 416 -8.25 -10.11 4.74
CA VAL A 416 -7.98 -8.70 5.03
C VAL A 416 -6.55 -8.54 5.53
N VAL A 417 -5.81 -7.62 4.92
CA VAL A 417 -4.48 -7.22 5.37
C VAL A 417 -4.56 -5.87 6.07
N ILE A 418 -4.16 -5.83 7.32
CA ILE A 418 -4.16 -4.66 8.18
C ILE A 418 -2.74 -4.10 8.19
N SER A 419 -2.58 -2.91 7.61
CA SER A 419 -1.35 -2.13 7.75
C SER A 419 -1.43 -1.35 9.06
N SER A 420 -0.80 -1.90 10.09
CA SER A 420 -0.58 -1.28 11.41
C SER A 420 0.88 -1.46 11.84
N GLY A 421 1.32 -0.72 12.85
CA GLY A 421 2.69 -0.82 13.37
C GLY A 421 2.93 0.07 14.59
N ASP A 422 4.07 -0.16 15.25
CA ASP A 422 4.43 0.51 16.50
C ASP A 422 4.33 2.06 16.43
N ALA A 423 4.05 2.65 17.59
CA ALA A 423 4.08 4.09 17.86
C ALA A 423 2.96 4.91 17.18
N GLU A 424 1.78 4.30 17.02
CA GLU A 424 0.56 5.04 16.74
C GLU A 424 -0.16 5.50 18.02
N ALA A 425 -1.09 6.46 17.88
CA ALA A 425 -1.80 7.07 19.00
C ALA A 425 -3.22 6.50 19.24
N TYR A 426 -3.67 5.56 18.39
CA TYR A 426 -5.09 5.19 18.29
C TYR A 426 -5.39 3.71 18.55
N SER A 427 -4.36 2.91 18.85
CA SER A 427 -4.47 1.46 19.13
C SER A 427 -5.17 0.69 18.01
N HIS A 428 -4.76 0.92 16.77
CA HIS A 428 -5.16 0.08 15.64
C HIS A 428 -4.36 -1.24 15.63
N PRO A 429 -4.90 -2.28 14.96
CA PRO A 429 -6.31 -2.42 14.64
C PRO A 429 -7.17 -2.46 15.90
N ARG A 430 -8.37 -1.88 15.82
CA ARG A 430 -9.31 -1.84 16.94
C ARG A 430 -9.99 -3.21 17.13
N PRO A 431 -10.34 -3.59 18.37
CA PRO A 431 -10.98 -4.89 18.64
C PRO A 431 -12.30 -5.11 17.89
N ASP A 432 -13.11 -4.06 17.75
CA ASP A 432 -14.38 -4.08 17.01
C ASP A 432 -14.16 -4.25 15.51
N ALA A 433 -13.16 -3.57 14.93
CA ALA A 433 -12.76 -3.76 13.53
C ALA A 433 -12.30 -5.20 13.27
N LEU A 434 -11.45 -5.77 14.13
CA LEU A 434 -11.03 -7.17 14.04
C LEU A 434 -12.22 -8.13 14.08
N GLY A 435 -13.15 -7.92 15.02
CA GLY A 435 -14.38 -8.69 15.14
C GLY A 435 -15.27 -8.57 13.88
N ALA A 436 -15.43 -7.35 13.35
CA ALA A 436 -16.22 -7.08 12.16
C ALA A 436 -15.63 -7.72 10.90
N PHE A 437 -14.31 -7.65 10.70
CA PHE A 437 -13.66 -8.32 9.57
C PHE A 437 -13.84 -9.84 9.63
N GLY A 438 -13.77 -10.44 10.81
CA GLY A 438 -14.06 -11.86 11.00
C GLY A 438 -15.54 -12.21 10.78
N LYS A 439 -16.46 -11.37 11.27
CA LYS A 439 -17.92 -11.59 11.20
C LYS A 439 -18.49 -11.40 9.80
N TYR A 440 -18.02 -10.40 9.06
CA TYR A 440 -18.54 -10.02 7.74
C TYR A 440 -17.63 -10.43 6.57
N GLY A 441 -16.47 -11.03 6.86
CA GLY A 441 -15.62 -11.64 5.86
C GLY A 441 -16.26 -12.86 5.20
N ARG A 442 -15.81 -13.16 3.99
CA ARG A 442 -16.32 -14.28 3.19
C ARG A 442 -15.79 -15.62 3.71
N GLY A 443 -16.68 -16.60 3.83
CA GLY A 443 -16.35 -17.99 4.17
C GLY A 443 -16.39 -18.28 5.67
N HIS A 444 -16.22 -19.56 6.04
CA HIS A 444 -16.33 -19.99 7.44
C HIS A 444 -15.17 -19.52 8.33
N ARG A 445 -13.99 -19.26 7.73
CA ARG A 445 -12.78 -18.80 8.43
C ARG A 445 -12.09 -17.72 7.59
N PRO A 446 -12.59 -16.48 7.58
CA PRO A 446 -11.91 -15.37 6.93
C PRO A 446 -10.51 -15.17 7.50
N LEU A 447 -9.55 -14.80 6.65
CA LEU A 447 -8.15 -14.64 7.03
C LEU A 447 -7.87 -13.18 7.42
N LEU A 448 -7.18 -12.99 8.54
CA LEU A 448 -6.71 -11.70 9.00
C LEU A 448 -5.18 -11.71 9.10
N PHE A 449 -4.56 -10.74 8.44
CA PHE A 449 -3.12 -10.49 8.53
C PHE A 449 -2.90 -9.08 9.09
N SER A 450 -1.92 -8.92 9.96
CA SER A 450 -1.48 -7.61 10.42
C SER A 450 0.04 -7.51 10.24
N THR A 451 0.50 -6.39 9.69
CA THR A 451 1.93 -6.12 9.54
C THR A 451 2.64 -6.00 10.89
N GLU A 452 1.92 -5.54 11.91
CA GLU A 452 2.42 -5.45 13.29
C GLU A 452 2.50 -6.81 13.96
N ILE A 453 1.46 -7.65 13.87
CA ILE A 453 1.49 -9.02 14.43
C ILE A 453 2.57 -9.86 13.75
N ALA A 454 2.77 -9.66 12.44
CA ALA A 454 3.82 -10.37 11.69
C ALA A 454 5.23 -9.83 11.95
N ARG A 455 5.37 -8.70 12.66
CA ARG A 455 6.66 -8.12 13.00
C ARG A 455 7.23 -8.79 14.24
N SER A 456 8.54 -9.00 14.19
CA SER A 456 9.32 -9.32 15.37
C SER A 456 10.53 -8.40 15.45
N THR A 457 10.66 -7.75 16.59
CA THR A 457 11.87 -7.07 17.03
C THR A 457 12.51 -7.92 18.12
N ARG A 458 13.85 -7.84 18.23
CA ARG A 458 14.51 -8.47 19.37
C ARG A 458 14.12 -7.71 20.62
N GLU A 459 13.43 -8.38 21.54
CA GLU A 459 13.01 -7.81 22.84
C GLU A 459 14.19 -7.17 23.59
N PHE A 460 15.37 -7.82 23.51
CA PHE A 460 16.63 -7.28 24.01
C PHE A 460 17.65 -7.18 22.88
N THR A 461 17.92 -5.95 22.44
CA THR A 461 19.20 -5.65 21.80
C THR A 461 20.24 -5.58 22.92
N PRO A 462 21.47 -6.10 22.82
CA PRO A 462 22.53 -5.73 23.74
C PRO A 462 22.87 -4.25 23.52
N VAL A 463 22.05 -3.38 24.12
CA VAL A 463 21.97 -1.94 23.92
C VAL A 463 23.35 -1.32 24.11
N PHE A 464 24.10 -1.78 25.12
CA PHE A 464 25.49 -1.41 25.36
C PHE A 464 26.42 -1.71 24.18
N LYS A 465 26.41 -2.94 23.64
CA LYS A 465 27.27 -3.32 22.49
C LYS A 465 26.86 -2.62 21.20
N PHE A 466 25.59 -2.28 21.04
CA PHE A 466 25.12 -1.46 19.92
C PHE A 466 25.62 -0.01 20.06
N TYR A 467 25.42 0.62 21.21
CA TYR A 467 25.89 1.98 21.48
C TYR A 467 27.41 2.12 21.42
N GLU A 468 28.17 1.14 21.91
CA GLU A 468 29.64 1.13 21.79
C GLU A 468 30.09 1.13 20.32
N ARG A 469 29.44 0.31 19.47
CA ARG A 469 29.72 0.30 18.03
C ARG A 469 29.35 1.60 17.35
N ILE A 470 28.18 2.17 17.64
CA ILE A 470 27.76 3.45 17.08
C ILE A 470 28.70 4.57 17.53
N LYS A 471 29.06 4.64 18.83
CA LYS A 471 30.03 5.62 19.35
C LYS A 471 31.38 5.50 18.65
N LYS A 472 31.85 4.27 18.40
CA LYS A 472 33.09 4.02 17.65
C LYS A 472 32.99 4.58 16.22
N PHE A 473 31.93 4.25 15.50
CA PHE A 473 31.76 4.77 14.14
C PHE A 473 31.60 6.30 14.09
N GLU A 474 30.95 6.91 15.08
CA GLU A 474 30.83 8.36 15.20
C GLU A 474 32.17 9.03 15.51
N ALA A 475 33.01 8.40 16.33
CA ALA A 475 34.38 8.86 16.59
C ALA A 475 35.25 8.75 15.33
N ASP A 476 35.19 7.61 14.63
CA ASP A 476 35.89 7.40 13.36
C ASP A 476 35.41 8.40 12.28
N LEU A 477 34.12 8.73 12.26
CA LEU A 477 33.56 9.72 11.33
C LEU A 477 34.09 11.13 11.60
N LYS A 478 34.27 11.50 12.87
CA LYS A 478 34.84 12.79 13.26
C LYS A 478 36.32 12.89 12.89
N SER A 479 37.08 11.79 12.99
CA SER A 479 38.52 11.76 12.70
C SER A 479 38.85 11.55 11.22
N ALA A 480 37.91 11.05 10.42
CA ALA A 480 38.10 10.84 8.98
C ALA A 480 38.47 12.14 8.25
N GLN A 481 39.53 12.11 7.45
CA GLN A 481 40.00 13.30 6.72
C GLN A 481 39.49 13.38 5.28
N SER A 482 39.17 12.23 4.67
CA SER A 482 38.69 12.19 3.29
C SER A 482 37.16 12.17 3.19
N LYS A 483 36.62 12.85 2.17
CA LYS A 483 35.17 12.84 1.86
C LYS A 483 34.64 11.44 1.57
N ARG A 484 35.47 10.57 0.99
CA ARG A 484 35.16 9.17 0.66
C ARG A 484 35.04 8.30 1.92
N GLU A 485 35.95 8.49 2.88
CA GLU A 485 35.94 7.78 4.14
C GLU A 485 34.77 8.21 5.03
N LYS A 486 34.48 9.52 5.10
CA LYS A 486 33.27 10.02 5.78
C LYS A 486 32.01 9.38 5.23
N ALA A 487 31.86 9.33 3.90
CA ALA A 487 30.72 8.68 3.25
C ALA A 487 30.63 7.16 3.55
N ARG A 488 31.77 6.46 3.65
CA ARG A 488 31.82 5.04 4.03
C ARG A 488 31.34 4.84 5.47
N LEU A 489 31.86 5.62 6.42
CA LEU A 489 31.52 5.51 7.84
C LEU A 489 30.06 5.89 8.11
N GLN A 490 29.55 6.92 7.45
CA GLN A 490 28.13 7.28 7.53
C GLN A 490 27.24 6.13 7.04
N LYS A 491 27.65 5.44 5.98
CA LYS A 491 26.95 4.25 5.46
C LYS A 491 27.02 3.07 6.45
N GLU A 492 28.14 2.88 7.15
CA GLU A 492 28.29 1.81 8.17
C GLU A 492 27.42 2.07 9.41
N ILE A 493 27.35 3.32 9.88
CA ILE A 493 26.43 3.75 10.97
C ILE A 493 24.97 3.45 10.59
N GLU A 494 24.59 3.84 9.38
CA GLU A 494 23.23 3.62 8.88
C GLU A 494 22.89 2.13 8.77
N GLN A 495 23.86 1.33 8.32
CA GLN A 495 23.70 -0.12 8.25
C GLN A 495 23.55 -0.77 9.62
N GLU A 496 24.33 -0.36 10.62
CA GLU A 496 24.17 -0.89 11.98
C GLU A 496 22.83 -0.52 12.60
N LYS A 497 22.36 0.72 12.42
CA LYS A 497 21.01 1.12 12.86
C LYS A 497 19.91 0.29 12.19
N SER A 498 20.09 -0.08 10.92
CA SER A 498 19.12 -0.88 10.17
C SER A 498 19.04 -2.36 10.59
N ARG A 499 20.01 -2.89 11.34
CA ARG A 499 20.15 -4.32 11.70
C ARG A 499 19.32 -4.77 12.90
N ASN A 500 18.58 -3.89 13.56
CA ASN A 500 17.90 -4.20 14.81
C ASN A 500 16.48 -4.83 14.70
N VAL A 501 16.03 -5.15 13.48
CA VAL A 501 14.73 -5.79 13.23
C VAL A 501 14.96 -7.24 12.79
N ALA A 502 14.33 -8.20 13.46
CA ALA A 502 14.43 -9.63 13.12
C ALA A 502 13.53 -9.98 11.94
N VAL A 503 12.27 -9.51 11.97
CA VAL A 503 11.29 -9.64 10.89
C VAL A 503 10.55 -8.31 10.69
N TYR A 504 10.56 -7.78 9.48
CA TYR A 504 10.02 -6.46 9.11
C TYR A 504 8.48 -6.40 9.03
N GLY A 505 7.74 -7.39 9.54
CA GLY A 505 6.26 -7.37 9.49
C GLY A 505 5.62 -7.49 8.11
N MET A 506 6.42 -7.74 7.06
CA MET A 506 5.92 -7.73 5.69
C MET A 506 4.95 -8.89 5.42
N ILE A 507 3.75 -8.56 4.93
CA ILE A 507 2.79 -9.50 4.35
C ILE A 507 2.90 -9.42 2.83
N THR A 508 3.13 -10.54 2.14
CA THR A 508 3.25 -10.58 0.69
C THR A 508 2.10 -11.39 0.08
N LEU A 509 1.33 -10.77 -0.82
CA LEU A 509 0.40 -11.44 -1.71
C LEU A 509 1.10 -11.68 -3.05
N ARG A 510 1.05 -12.91 -3.55
CA ARG A 510 1.70 -13.28 -4.81
C ARG A 510 0.80 -14.15 -5.66
N THR A 511 0.68 -13.80 -6.94
CA THR A 511 -0.27 -14.48 -7.83
C THR A 511 0.05 -14.32 -9.31
N ASP A 512 -0.28 -15.35 -10.08
CA ASP A 512 -0.38 -15.32 -11.55
C ASP A 512 -1.82 -15.10 -12.06
N GLY A 513 -2.78 -14.88 -11.16
CA GLY A 513 -4.21 -14.73 -11.46
C GLY A 513 -5.06 -15.96 -11.15
N ASP A 514 -4.45 -17.15 -11.03
CA ASP A 514 -5.12 -18.40 -10.68
C ASP A 514 -4.64 -18.94 -9.33
N THR A 515 -3.33 -18.99 -9.12
CA THR A 515 -2.72 -19.36 -7.84
C THR A 515 -2.51 -18.12 -7.00
N VAL A 516 -3.00 -18.11 -5.77
CA VAL A 516 -2.84 -16.98 -4.86
C VAL A 516 -2.21 -17.49 -3.58
N ILE A 517 -1.09 -16.89 -3.19
CA ILE A 517 -0.53 -17.07 -1.85
C ILE A 517 -0.51 -15.74 -1.11
N ILE A 518 -0.77 -15.78 0.18
CA ILE A 518 -0.51 -14.70 1.13
C ILE A 518 0.47 -15.26 2.16
N ALA A 519 1.62 -14.62 2.32
CA ALA A 519 2.70 -15.17 3.14
C ALA A 519 3.36 -14.13 4.06
N GLN A 520 3.82 -14.60 5.21
CA GLN A 520 4.63 -13.85 6.17
C GLN A 520 5.81 -14.68 6.64
N LYS A 521 6.87 -14.04 7.12
CA LYS A 521 8.02 -14.76 7.66
C LYS A 521 7.71 -15.32 9.05
N ILE A 522 8.19 -16.53 9.31
CA ILE A 522 8.22 -17.10 10.65
C ILE A 522 9.43 -16.51 11.38
N GLU A 523 9.20 -16.02 12.60
CA GLU A 523 10.23 -15.42 13.45
C GLU A 523 11.34 -16.40 13.79
N GLU A 524 10.98 -17.54 14.38
CA GLU A 524 11.89 -18.62 14.73
C GLU A 524 11.58 -19.87 13.91
N PRO A 525 12.06 -19.96 12.65
CA PRO A 525 11.75 -21.09 11.81
C PRO A 525 12.43 -22.36 12.34
N SER A 526 11.67 -23.45 12.44
CA SER A 526 12.18 -24.76 12.89
C SER A 526 13.26 -25.35 11.97
N GLY A 527 13.43 -24.78 10.76
CA GLY A 527 14.39 -25.24 9.77
C GLY A 527 14.56 -24.27 8.61
N LYS A 528 15.63 -24.43 7.84
CA LYS A 528 15.92 -23.59 6.65
C LYS A 528 14.91 -23.78 5.52
N ASP A 529 14.12 -24.85 5.57
CA ASP A 529 13.04 -25.25 4.68
C ASP A 529 11.65 -24.76 5.14
N ARG A 530 11.53 -24.13 6.31
CA ARG A 530 10.25 -23.66 6.88
C ARG A 530 10.34 -22.22 7.41
N LYS A 531 10.72 -21.28 6.55
CA LYS A 531 10.85 -19.84 6.88
C LYS A 531 9.59 -18.98 6.71
N TRP A 532 8.53 -19.53 6.14
CA TRP A 532 7.36 -18.77 5.73
C TRP A 532 6.11 -19.49 6.21
N ASP A 533 5.18 -18.72 6.75
CA ASP A 533 3.79 -19.14 6.85
C ASP A 533 3.08 -18.72 5.57
N ILE A 534 2.45 -19.66 4.86
CA ILE A 534 1.93 -19.47 3.49
C ILE A 534 0.47 -19.90 3.44
N GLN A 535 -0.46 -18.95 3.37
CA GLN A 535 -1.87 -19.25 3.16
C GLN A 535 -2.15 -19.28 1.65
N GLU A 536 -2.73 -20.37 1.15
CA GLU A 536 -3.08 -20.54 -0.26
C GLU A 536 -4.58 -20.34 -0.44
N LEU A 537 -4.97 -19.54 -1.43
CA LEU A 537 -6.35 -19.44 -1.89
C LEU A 537 -6.47 -20.15 -3.23
N ALA A 538 -7.51 -20.97 -3.37
CA ALA A 538 -7.85 -21.67 -4.60
C ALA A 538 -9.17 -21.15 -5.15
N PHE A 539 -9.28 -21.01 -6.47
CA PHE A 539 -10.52 -20.58 -7.09
C PHE A 539 -11.51 -21.74 -7.19
N ASN A 540 -12.68 -21.59 -6.59
CA ASN A 540 -13.77 -22.55 -6.69
C ASN A 540 -14.65 -22.21 -7.91
N ASN A 541 -14.52 -22.97 -9.00
CA ASN A 541 -15.27 -22.72 -10.23
C ASN A 541 -16.79 -22.85 -10.06
N ALA A 542 -17.28 -23.67 -9.13
CA ALA A 542 -18.72 -23.85 -8.91
C ALA A 542 -19.34 -22.65 -8.20
N ARG A 543 -18.58 -21.97 -7.33
CA ARG A 543 -19.04 -20.77 -6.60
C ARG A 543 -18.65 -19.46 -7.28
N GLY A 544 -17.61 -19.48 -8.13
CA GLY A 544 -17.10 -18.29 -8.79
C GLY A 544 -16.25 -17.39 -7.87
N GLU A 545 -15.65 -17.95 -6.81
CA GLU A 545 -14.95 -17.20 -5.77
C GLU A 545 -13.70 -17.94 -5.27
N PHE A 546 -12.73 -17.20 -4.73
CA PHE A 546 -11.61 -17.81 -4.01
C PHE A 546 -12.02 -18.31 -2.63
N GLU A 547 -11.55 -19.52 -2.29
CA GLU A 547 -11.68 -20.14 -0.97
C GLU A 547 -10.31 -20.49 -0.39
N TYR A 548 -10.23 -20.51 0.95
CA TYR A 548 -9.02 -20.95 1.65
C TYR A 548 -8.81 -22.45 1.47
N LYS A 549 -7.60 -22.83 1.06
CA LYS A 549 -7.21 -24.23 0.92
C LYS A 549 -6.78 -24.77 2.29
N ASP A 550 -7.69 -25.49 2.94
CA ASP A 550 -7.46 -26.04 4.28
C ASP A 550 -6.25 -26.99 4.30
N ARG A 551 -5.25 -26.65 5.13
CA ARG A 551 -4.02 -27.44 5.32
C ARG A 551 -4.31 -28.83 5.91
N THR A 552 -5.41 -29.01 6.65
CA THR A 552 -5.72 -30.27 7.34
C THR A 552 -6.08 -31.41 6.39
N LYS A 553 -6.46 -31.13 5.14
CA LYS A 553 -6.76 -32.16 4.11
C LYS A 553 -5.54 -32.64 3.32
N SER A 554 -4.33 -32.19 3.69
CA SER A 554 -3.08 -32.47 2.98
C SER A 554 -2.02 -33.21 3.80
N HIS A 555 -2.42 -33.82 4.92
CA HIS A 555 -1.59 -34.72 5.71
C HIS A 555 -2.03 -36.17 5.57
#